data_AF-A0A397US03-F1
#
_entry.id   AF-A0A397US03-F1
#
_cell.length_a   1.000
_cell.length_b   1.000
_cell.length_c   1.000
_cell.angle_alpha   90.00
_cell.angle_beta   90.00
_cell.angle_gamma   90.00
#
_symmetry.space_group_name_H-M   'P 1'
#
loop_
_entity.id
_entity.type
_entity.pdbx_description
1 polymer ?
#
loop_
_entity_poly.entity_id
_entity_poly.type
_entity_poly.pdbx_seq_one_letter_code
_entity_poly.pdbx_strand_id
1 'polypeptide(L)'
;MDLRRNLALHKSLKTIVYILFNIAKDLMSIHNRGMIHRDLHSGNILQNEYDESYISDLGISVLADQKSQNDGIYGVLPYIAPEVLNGNPYSKASDIYPFGVIMWELALSRPIYSEETYCQIDLIRMIALQGLRPFIPDDLPQFYRNLMVRCWDQNPLLRPNAEEILSQLWNWHINSNIQKEIDKYDQTTCNEEIKDNTQYNPELYTSKFIRTDVITNKSFANVIYHYYIYYSRFSIILFSFLFYIMFY
;
A
#
# COMPACT_ATOMS: atom_id res chain seq x y z
N MET A 1 14.72 11.64 12.23
CA MET A 1 14.37 10.22 12.48
C MET A 1 13.61 9.72 11.26
N ASP A 2 13.48 8.41 11.02
CA ASP A 2 12.56 7.95 9.96
C ASP A 2 11.09 8.10 10.40
N LEU A 3 10.18 8.26 9.43
CA LEU A 3 8.75 8.50 9.67
C LEU A 3 8.08 7.32 10.38
N ARG A 4 8.52 6.07 10.11
CA ARG A 4 7.93 4.87 10.71
C ARG A 4 8.02 4.90 12.24
N ARG A 5 9.18 5.31 12.78
CA ARG A 5 9.37 5.44 14.23
C ARG A 5 8.54 6.57 14.85
N ASN A 6 8.17 7.56 14.04
CA ASN A 6 7.34 8.69 14.47
C ASN A 6 5.84 8.44 14.28
N LEU A 7 5.39 7.29 13.74
CA LEU A 7 3.96 7.03 13.49
C LEU A 7 3.13 7.06 14.77
N ALA A 8 3.64 6.53 15.88
CA ALA A 8 2.93 6.48 17.17
C ALA A 8 2.67 7.86 17.80
N LEU A 9 3.32 8.92 17.30
CA LEU A 9 3.00 10.29 17.69
C LEU A 9 1.77 10.73 16.91
N HIS A 10 0.64 10.90 17.62
CA HIS A 10 -0.59 11.43 17.05
C HIS A 10 -0.31 12.74 16.31
N LYS A 11 -0.70 12.79 15.02
CA LYS A 11 -0.57 13.97 14.17
C LYS A 11 -1.94 14.44 13.75
N SER A 12 -2.14 15.76 13.74
CA SER A 12 -3.31 16.35 13.11
C SER A 12 -3.31 16.00 11.62
N LEU A 13 -4.49 15.89 11.03
CA LEU A 13 -4.68 15.73 9.59
C LEU A 13 -4.02 16.88 8.83
N LYS A 14 -4.01 18.09 9.39
CA LYS A 14 -3.25 19.21 8.83
C LYS A 14 -1.74 18.91 8.70
N THR A 15 -1.13 18.38 9.75
CA THR A 15 0.28 17.95 9.73
C THR A 15 0.49 16.78 8.77
N ILE A 16 -0.42 15.81 8.75
CA ILE A 16 -0.37 14.67 7.80
C ILE A 16 -0.38 15.18 6.35
N VAL A 17 -1.27 16.10 6.00
CA VAL A 17 -1.34 16.68 4.64
C VAL A 17 -0.04 17.41 4.29
N TYR A 18 0.58 18.10 5.25
CA TYR A 18 1.88 18.76 5.04
C TYR A 18 3.01 17.75 4.78
N ILE A 19 3.08 16.67 5.56
CA ILE A 19 4.04 15.57 5.34
C ILE A 19 3.85 14.95 3.95
N LEU A 20 2.61 14.61 3.59
CA LEU A 20 2.27 14.03 2.29
C LEU A 20 2.65 14.96 1.13
N PHE A 21 2.48 16.27 1.30
CA PHE A 21 2.87 17.26 0.30
C PHE A 21 4.37 17.23 0.03
N ASN A 22 5.20 17.17 1.09
CA ASN A 22 6.65 17.08 0.96
C ASN A 22 7.08 15.77 0.27
N ILE A 23 6.49 14.64 0.67
CA ILE A 23 6.75 13.33 0.04
C ILE A 23 6.36 13.35 -1.45
N ALA A 24 5.18 13.88 -1.80
CA ALA A 24 4.72 13.95 -3.18
C ALA A 24 5.63 14.83 -4.05
N LYS A 25 6.14 15.94 -3.49
CA LYS A 25 7.08 16.84 -4.16
C LYS A 25 8.41 16.16 -4.48
N ASP A 26 8.94 15.39 -3.53
CA ASP A 26 10.16 14.60 -3.73
C ASP A 26 9.93 13.48 -4.75
N LEU A 27 8.80 12.77 -4.64
CA LEU A 27 8.47 11.68 -5.56
C LEU A 27 8.33 12.19 -7.00
N MET A 28 7.64 13.32 -7.19
CA MET A 28 7.56 14.00 -8.48
C MET A 28 8.95 14.38 -9.01
N SER A 29 9.83 14.87 -8.14
CA SER A 29 11.20 15.23 -8.51
C SER A 29 12.05 14.03 -8.94
N ILE A 30 11.84 12.86 -8.32
CA ILE A 30 12.47 11.59 -8.70
C ILE A 30 11.92 11.13 -10.06
N HIS A 31 10.59 11.10 -10.21
CA HIS A 31 9.92 10.66 -11.43
C HIS A 31 10.22 11.56 -12.64
N ASN A 32 10.35 12.88 -12.45
CA ASN A 32 10.69 13.83 -13.51
C ASN A 32 12.13 13.67 -14.00
N ARG A 33 13.02 13.11 -13.18
CA ARG A 33 14.37 12.69 -13.60
C ARG A 33 14.38 11.33 -14.30
N GLY A 34 13.20 10.77 -14.58
CA GLY A 34 13.07 9.45 -15.18
C GLY A 34 13.47 8.31 -14.25
N MET A 35 13.54 8.53 -12.93
CA MET A 35 13.92 7.50 -11.97
C MET A 35 12.68 6.84 -11.32
N ILE A 36 12.85 5.61 -10.86
CA ILE A 36 11.90 4.83 -10.07
C ILE A 36 12.59 4.46 -8.74
N HIS A 37 11.94 4.75 -7.62
CA HIS A 37 12.50 4.57 -6.27
C HIS A 37 12.62 3.09 -5.87
N ARG A 38 11.58 2.30 -6.12
CA ARG A 38 11.45 0.85 -5.85
C ARG A 38 11.34 0.42 -4.39
N ASP A 39 11.83 1.21 -3.44
CA ASP A 39 11.73 0.92 -2.00
C ASP A 39 11.13 2.09 -1.20
N LEU A 40 10.05 2.68 -1.72
CA LEU A 40 9.36 3.76 -1.02
C LEU A 40 8.53 3.17 0.13
N HIS A 41 8.82 3.59 1.36
CA HIS A 41 8.06 3.22 2.56
C HIS A 41 8.33 4.21 3.69
N SER A 42 7.54 4.18 4.79
CA SER A 42 7.70 5.14 5.90
C SER A 42 9.09 5.09 6.56
N GLY A 43 9.77 3.94 6.57
CA GLY A 43 11.17 3.83 7.03
C GLY A 43 12.22 4.55 6.15
N ASN A 44 11.88 4.89 4.90
CA ASN A 44 12.75 5.63 3.96
C ASN A 44 12.30 7.09 3.81
N ILE A 45 11.38 7.55 4.65
CA ILE A 45 11.03 8.97 4.77
C ILE A 45 11.75 9.52 5.99
N LEU A 46 12.68 10.46 5.79
CA LEU A 46 13.33 11.17 6.87
C LEU A 46 12.47 12.34 7.31
N GLN A 47 12.32 12.53 8.62
CA GLN A 47 11.57 13.62 9.21
C GLN A 47 12.42 14.39 10.23
N ASN A 48 12.34 15.72 10.18
CA ASN A 48 12.93 16.61 11.20
C ASN A 48 11.91 17.01 12.28
N GLU A 49 12.32 17.86 13.21
CA GLU A 49 11.49 18.32 14.33
C GLU A 49 10.35 19.27 13.93
N TYR A 50 10.34 19.75 12.69
CA TYR A 50 9.33 20.66 12.13
C TYR A 50 8.38 19.94 11.15
N ASP A 51 8.32 18.61 11.22
CA ASP A 51 7.57 17.73 10.30
C ASP A 51 7.99 17.82 8.82
N GLU A 52 9.07 18.53 8.49
CA GLU A 52 9.62 18.51 7.13
C GLU A 52 10.11 17.10 6.84
N SER A 53 9.67 16.58 5.70
CA SER A 53 9.78 15.17 5.36
C SER A 53 10.44 15.00 4.00
N TYR A 54 11.36 14.05 3.87
CA TYR A 54 12.15 13.85 2.66
C TYR A 54 12.22 12.37 2.28
N ILE A 55 12.08 12.07 1.00
CA ILE A 55 12.36 10.72 0.49
C ILE A 55 13.88 10.50 0.52
N SER A 56 14.30 9.36 1.06
CA SER A 56 15.71 8.96 1.18
C SER A 56 15.93 7.56 0.63
N ASP A 57 17.20 7.14 0.59
CA ASP A 57 17.64 5.83 0.10
C ASP A 57 17.30 5.54 -1.38
N LEU A 58 18.02 6.24 -2.26
CA LEU A 58 18.00 5.98 -3.70
C LEU A 58 18.95 4.85 -4.12
N GLY A 59 19.47 4.05 -3.17
CA GLY A 59 20.55 3.09 -3.41
C GLY A 59 20.21 1.98 -4.39
N ILE A 60 18.93 1.71 -4.60
CA ILE A 60 18.41 0.70 -5.54
C ILE A 60 17.55 1.29 -6.67
N SER A 61 17.47 2.63 -6.76
CA SER A 61 16.69 3.32 -7.77
C SER A 61 17.24 3.07 -9.17
N VAL A 62 16.35 3.03 -10.16
CA VAL A 62 16.71 2.76 -11.57
C VAL A 62 16.09 3.79 -12.51
N LEU A 63 16.67 3.95 -13.70
CA LEU A 63 16.04 4.71 -14.77
C LEU A 63 14.85 3.92 -15.33
N ALA A 64 13.71 4.59 -15.52
CA ALA A 64 12.48 3.99 -16.01
C ALA A 64 12.61 3.36 -17.41
N ASP A 65 13.52 3.91 -18.24
CA ASP A 65 13.77 3.42 -19.60
C ASP A 65 14.80 2.29 -19.66
N GLN A 66 15.53 2.03 -18.56
CA GLN A 66 16.34 0.84 -18.46
C GLN A 66 15.38 -0.33 -18.22
N LYS A 67 15.26 -1.24 -19.20
CA LYS A 67 14.62 -2.54 -18.98
C LYS A 67 15.31 -3.17 -17.77
N SER A 68 14.66 -3.12 -16.61
CA SER A 68 15.16 -3.77 -15.40
C SER A 68 15.23 -5.26 -15.73
N GLN A 69 16.41 -5.73 -16.11
CA GLN A 69 16.66 -7.13 -16.35
C GLN A 69 16.46 -7.82 -15.01
N ASN A 70 15.32 -8.49 -14.80
CA ASN A 70 15.08 -9.55 -13.81
C ASN A 70 15.96 -9.59 -12.55
N ASP A 71 16.21 -8.44 -11.90
CA ASP A 71 16.97 -8.38 -10.65
C ASP A 71 16.15 -8.95 -9.47
N GLY A 72 14.92 -9.37 -9.75
CA GLY A 72 13.90 -9.88 -8.84
C GLY A 72 13.18 -8.78 -8.07
N ILE A 73 12.39 -9.20 -7.08
CA ILE A 73 11.55 -8.30 -6.29
C ILE A 73 12.33 -7.88 -5.04
N TYR A 74 12.41 -6.59 -4.79
CA TYR A 74 13.07 -6.03 -3.62
C TYR A 74 12.21 -4.97 -2.95
N GLY A 75 12.14 -4.99 -1.63
CA GLY A 75 11.57 -3.91 -0.84
C GLY A 75 10.85 -4.42 0.39
N VAL A 76 10.03 -3.57 0.99
CA VAL A 76 9.23 -3.90 2.16
C VAL A 76 7.86 -4.44 1.73
N LEU A 77 7.56 -5.69 2.07
CA LEU A 77 6.46 -6.47 1.45
C LEU A 77 5.11 -5.73 1.35
N PRO A 78 4.54 -5.12 2.42
CA PRO A 78 3.28 -4.39 2.32
C PRO A 78 3.28 -3.17 1.38
N TYR A 79 4.45 -2.65 1.00
CA TYR A 79 4.64 -1.48 0.16
C TYR A 79 4.91 -1.85 -1.30
N ILE A 80 5.12 -3.14 -1.62
CA ILE A 80 5.39 -3.59 -2.97
C ILE A 80 4.08 -3.67 -3.75
N ALA A 81 4.05 -2.99 -4.89
CA ALA A 81 2.84 -2.90 -5.71
C ALA A 81 2.37 -4.29 -6.20
N PRO A 82 1.04 -4.52 -6.30
CA PRO A 82 0.48 -5.82 -6.67
C PRO A 82 1.00 -6.36 -8.01
N GLU A 83 1.19 -5.50 -9.00
CA GLU A 83 1.73 -5.88 -10.30
C GLU A 83 3.19 -6.34 -10.22
N VAL A 84 3.98 -5.74 -9.33
CA VAL A 84 5.37 -6.12 -9.08
C VAL A 84 5.43 -7.46 -8.35
N LEU A 85 4.55 -7.68 -7.38
CA LEU A 85 4.36 -8.98 -6.73
C LEU A 85 3.94 -10.07 -7.74
N ASN A 86 3.21 -9.71 -8.80
CA ASN A 86 2.86 -10.60 -9.91
C ASN A 86 3.98 -10.76 -10.96
N GLY A 87 5.16 -10.21 -10.72
CA GLY A 87 6.34 -10.37 -11.57
C GLY A 87 6.46 -9.35 -12.70
N ASN A 88 5.61 -8.31 -12.73
CA ASN A 88 5.81 -7.21 -13.67
C ASN A 88 6.98 -6.31 -13.21
N PRO A 89 7.68 -5.63 -14.13
CA PRO A 89 8.71 -4.67 -13.79
C PRO A 89 8.19 -3.53 -12.91
N TYR A 90 9.09 -2.95 -12.12
CA TYR A 90 8.82 -1.70 -11.43
C TYR A 90 8.55 -0.58 -12.45
N SER A 91 7.66 0.32 -12.07
CA SER A 91 7.27 1.50 -12.85
C SER A 91 7.08 2.70 -11.94
N LYS A 92 6.96 3.90 -12.50
CA LYS A 92 6.56 5.08 -11.71
C LYS A 92 5.24 4.85 -10.97
N ALA A 93 4.27 4.16 -11.60
CA ALA A 93 3.00 3.79 -10.97
C ALA A 93 3.17 2.80 -9.81
N SER A 94 4.22 1.96 -9.83
CA SER A 94 4.53 1.08 -8.71
C SER A 94 5.08 1.84 -7.49
N ASP A 95 5.71 3.01 -7.67
CA ASP A 95 6.08 3.90 -6.56
C ASP A 95 4.88 4.69 -6.02
N ILE A 96 3.76 4.77 -6.74
CA ILE A 96 2.54 5.43 -6.26
C ILE A 96 1.78 4.55 -5.28
N TYR A 97 1.80 3.23 -5.48
CA TYR A 97 1.18 2.27 -4.56
C TYR A 97 1.58 2.48 -3.09
N PRO A 98 2.89 2.50 -2.75
CA PRO A 98 3.31 2.73 -1.37
C PRO A 98 2.97 4.12 -0.83
N PHE A 99 2.74 5.12 -1.69
CA PHE A 99 2.22 6.42 -1.23
C PHE A 99 0.84 6.26 -0.57
N GLY A 100 -0.05 5.45 -1.15
CA GLY A 100 -1.35 5.13 -0.55
C GLY A 100 -1.22 4.35 0.76
N VAL A 101 -0.23 3.46 0.86
CA VAL A 101 0.10 2.76 2.11
C VAL A 101 0.56 3.76 3.18
N ILE A 102 1.46 4.68 2.85
CA ILE A 102 1.94 5.73 3.78
C ILE A 102 0.79 6.63 4.23
N MET A 103 -0.13 6.99 3.34
CA MET A 103 -1.35 7.73 3.70
C MET A 103 -2.17 6.99 4.76
N TRP A 104 -2.30 5.67 4.64
CA TRP A 104 -2.99 4.85 5.62
C TRP A 104 -2.25 4.82 6.96
N GLU A 105 -0.92 4.61 6.94
CA GLU A 105 -0.11 4.56 8.15
C GLU A 105 -0.16 5.88 8.94
N LEU A 106 -0.14 7.02 8.24
CA LEU A 106 -0.26 8.33 8.86
C LEU A 106 -1.65 8.54 9.48
N ALA A 107 -2.72 8.16 8.78
CA ALA A 107 -4.09 8.33 9.28
C ALA A 107 -4.37 7.47 10.52
N LEU A 108 -3.81 6.25 10.57
CA LEU A 108 -4.02 5.30 11.67
C LEU A 108 -2.88 5.30 12.69
N SER A 109 -1.87 6.17 12.50
CA SER A 109 -0.70 6.31 13.38
C SER A 109 0.01 4.99 13.70
N ARG A 110 0.04 4.04 12.75
CA ARG A 110 0.60 2.70 12.95
C ARG A 110 1.02 2.02 11.64
N PRO A 111 1.93 1.04 11.67
CA PRO A 111 2.32 0.29 10.49
C PRO A 111 1.17 -0.50 9.86
N ILE A 112 1.17 -0.62 8.53
CA ILE A 112 0.13 -1.38 7.81
C ILE A 112 0.18 -2.89 8.14
N TYR A 113 -0.96 -3.49 8.49
CA TYR A 113 -1.08 -4.89 8.93
C TYR A 113 -0.38 -5.22 10.27
N SER A 114 -0.11 -4.23 11.13
CA SER A 114 0.54 -4.45 12.43
C SER A 114 -0.24 -5.34 13.42
N GLU A 115 -1.55 -5.47 13.25
CA GLU A 115 -2.44 -6.29 14.09
C GLU A 115 -2.75 -7.67 13.50
N GLU A 116 -2.28 -7.94 12.28
CA GLU A 116 -2.63 -9.15 11.53
C GLU A 116 -1.51 -10.19 11.57
N THR A 117 -1.88 -11.47 11.65
CA THR A 117 -0.93 -12.58 11.65
C THR A 117 -0.87 -13.27 10.29
N TYR A 118 -0.38 -12.55 9.27
CA TYR A 118 -0.15 -13.14 7.95
C TYR A 118 1.24 -13.76 7.84
N CYS A 119 1.33 -14.96 7.27
CA CYS A 119 2.61 -15.43 6.74
C CYS A 119 2.93 -14.66 5.45
N GLN A 120 4.23 -14.51 5.11
CA GLN A 120 4.66 -13.72 3.95
C GLN A 120 3.99 -14.18 2.65
N ILE A 121 3.83 -15.49 2.45
CA ILE A 121 3.26 -16.07 1.22
C ILE A 121 1.78 -15.71 1.08
N ASP A 122 1.01 -15.84 2.17
CA ASP A 122 -0.41 -15.54 2.14
C ASP A 122 -0.64 -14.05 1.94
N LEU A 123 0.15 -13.19 2.61
CA LEU A 123 0.09 -11.75 2.40
C LEU A 123 0.36 -11.36 0.95
N ILE A 124 1.41 -11.92 0.33
CA ILE A 124 1.71 -11.71 -1.10
C ILE A 124 0.49 -12.07 -1.95
N ARG A 125 -0.09 -13.27 -1.76
CA ARG A 125 -1.23 -13.74 -2.55
C ARG A 125 -2.46 -12.86 -2.36
N MET A 126 -2.75 -12.46 -1.13
CA MET A 126 -3.91 -11.65 -0.81
C MET A 126 -3.78 -10.24 -1.40
N ILE A 127 -2.62 -9.59 -1.31
CA ILE A 127 -2.37 -8.28 -1.94
C ILE A 127 -2.42 -8.40 -3.47
N ALA A 128 -1.68 -9.36 -4.04
CA ALA A 128 -1.44 -9.45 -5.48
C ALA A 128 -2.64 -9.98 -6.28
N LEU A 129 -3.45 -10.88 -5.70
CA LEU A 129 -4.51 -11.59 -6.42
C LEU A 129 -5.91 -11.28 -5.91
N GLN A 130 -6.06 -10.92 -4.63
CA GLN A 130 -7.37 -10.68 -4.00
C GLN A 130 -7.63 -9.20 -3.72
N GLY A 131 -6.63 -8.34 -3.94
CA GLY A 131 -6.77 -6.90 -3.70
C GLY A 131 -6.91 -6.55 -2.21
N LEU A 132 -6.32 -7.35 -1.31
CA LEU A 132 -6.35 -7.08 0.14
C LEU A 132 -5.87 -5.66 0.42
N ARG A 133 -6.69 -4.90 1.14
CA ARG A 133 -6.36 -3.59 1.72
C ARG A 133 -6.86 -3.56 3.16
N PRO A 134 -6.21 -2.81 4.05
CA PRO A 134 -6.67 -2.66 5.42
C PRO A 134 -7.99 -1.87 5.48
N PHE A 135 -8.69 -1.99 6.61
CA PHE A 135 -9.87 -1.20 6.91
C PHE A 135 -9.59 0.31 6.84
N ILE A 136 -10.53 1.09 6.32
CA ILE A 136 -10.47 2.55 6.31
C ILE A 136 -11.61 3.08 7.19
N PRO A 137 -11.30 3.90 8.22
CA PRO A 137 -12.32 4.52 9.06
C PRO A 137 -13.32 5.40 8.29
N ASP A 138 -14.60 5.29 8.65
CA ASP A 138 -15.72 6.04 8.03
C ASP A 138 -15.72 7.52 8.41
N ASP A 139 -15.05 7.90 9.49
CA ASP A 139 -14.88 9.27 9.97
C ASP A 139 -13.75 10.03 9.24
N LEU A 140 -12.80 9.32 8.63
CA LEU A 140 -11.72 9.94 7.85
C LEU A 140 -12.30 10.78 6.69
N PRO A 141 -11.86 12.03 6.45
CA PRO A 141 -12.50 12.85 5.43
C PRO A 141 -12.50 12.23 4.04
N GLN A 142 -13.62 12.36 3.31
CA GLN A 142 -13.83 11.66 2.03
C GLN A 142 -12.76 12.02 0.99
N PHE A 143 -12.31 13.27 0.96
CA PHE A 143 -11.25 13.71 0.04
C PHE A 143 -9.94 12.93 0.27
N TYR A 144 -9.61 12.64 1.53
CA TYR A 144 -8.42 11.91 1.91
C TYR A 144 -8.53 10.44 1.51
N ARG A 145 -9.67 9.81 1.85
CA ARG A 145 -9.98 8.43 1.44
C ARG A 145 -9.90 8.24 -0.06
N ASN A 146 -10.48 9.16 -0.83
CA ASN A 146 -10.50 9.08 -2.28
C ASN A 146 -9.09 9.06 -2.88
N LEU A 147 -8.19 9.93 -2.42
CA LEU A 147 -6.82 9.95 -2.90
C LEU A 147 -6.05 8.70 -2.46
N MET A 148 -6.17 8.32 -1.19
CA MET A 148 -5.53 7.12 -0.63
C MET A 148 -5.91 5.86 -1.43
N VAL A 149 -7.21 5.68 -1.70
CA VAL A 149 -7.73 4.52 -2.44
C VAL A 149 -7.28 4.50 -3.89
N ARG A 150 -7.19 5.67 -4.54
CA ARG A 150 -6.64 5.74 -5.90
C ARG A 150 -5.15 5.44 -5.95
N CYS A 151 -4.37 5.87 -4.94
CA CYS A 151 -2.92 5.64 -4.93
C CYS A 151 -2.58 4.15 -4.86
N TRP A 152 -3.31 3.37 -4.06
CA TRP A 152 -3.06 1.93 -3.91
C TRP A 152 -3.97 1.04 -4.76
N ASP A 153 -4.54 1.58 -5.85
CA ASP A 153 -5.44 0.83 -6.74
C ASP A 153 -4.75 -0.43 -7.28
N GLN A 154 -5.50 -1.51 -7.45
CA GLN A 154 -4.97 -2.77 -7.97
C GLN A 154 -4.45 -2.61 -9.40
N ASN A 155 -5.12 -1.80 -10.22
CA ASN A 155 -4.70 -1.48 -11.56
C ASN A 155 -3.75 -0.27 -11.55
N PRO A 156 -2.47 -0.42 -11.92
CA PRO A 156 -1.52 0.69 -11.93
C PRO A 156 -1.92 1.84 -12.85
N LEU A 157 -2.77 1.60 -13.87
CA LEU A 157 -3.25 2.64 -14.78
C LEU A 157 -4.30 3.58 -14.17
N LEU A 158 -4.95 3.16 -13.07
CA LEU A 158 -5.94 3.98 -12.36
C LEU A 158 -5.31 4.83 -11.25
N ARG A 159 -4.03 4.59 -10.96
CA ARG A 159 -3.28 5.36 -9.97
C ARG A 159 -2.95 6.74 -10.55
N PRO A 160 -3.05 7.81 -9.74
CA PRO A 160 -2.56 9.11 -10.16
C PRO A 160 -1.04 9.08 -10.33
N ASN A 161 -0.50 9.97 -11.13
CA ASN A 161 0.95 10.21 -11.12
C ASN A 161 1.34 11.19 -9.98
N ALA A 162 2.64 11.31 -9.70
CA ALA A 162 3.12 12.13 -8.59
C ALA A 162 2.76 13.64 -8.73
N GLU A 163 2.66 14.16 -9.95
CA GLU A 163 2.25 15.55 -10.21
C GLU A 163 0.75 15.76 -9.91
N GLU A 164 -0.10 14.80 -10.27
CA GLU A 164 -1.53 14.82 -9.94
C GLU A 164 -1.78 14.72 -8.43
N ILE A 165 -0.96 13.94 -7.72
CA ILE A 165 -0.98 13.87 -6.24
C ILE A 165 -0.60 15.23 -5.65
N LEU A 166 0.54 15.79 -6.07
CA LEU A 166 1.02 17.08 -5.58
C LEU A 166 0.00 18.20 -5.83
N SER A 167 -0.61 18.21 -7.01
CA SER A 167 -1.66 19.18 -7.38
C SER A 167 -2.91 19.04 -6.51
N GLN A 168 -3.32 17.81 -6.19
CA GLN A 168 -4.44 17.56 -5.28
C GLN A 168 -4.14 18.02 -3.85
N LEU A 169 -2.95 17.73 -3.32
CA LEU A 169 -2.52 18.16 -1.99
C LEU A 169 -2.41 19.69 -1.90
N TRP A 170 -1.91 20.34 -2.95
CA TRP A 170 -1.90 21.80 -3.05
C TRP A 170 -3.33 22.37 -3.05
N ASN A 171 -4.25 21.76 -3.78
CA ASN A 171 -5.66 22.16 -3.76
C ASN A 171 -6.27 22.03 -2.35
N TRP A 172 -5.95 20.98 -1.60
CA TRP A 172 -6.40 20.85 -0.21
C TRP A 172 -5.87 21.99 0.66
N HIS A 173 -4.65 22.47 0.39
CA HIS A 173 -4.07 23.58 1.12
C HIS A 173 -4.79 24.93 0.88
N ILE A 174 -5.19 25.20 -0.37
CA ILE A 174 -5.76 26.51 -0.74
C ILE A 174 -7.30 26.54 -0.70
N ASN A 175 -7.96 25.38 -0.75
CA ASN A 175 -9.42 25.29 -0.78
C ASN A 175 -10.01 25.46 0.63
N SER A 176 -10.71 26.57 0.83
CA SER A 176 -11.28 26.94 2.14
C SER A 176 -12.34 25.97 2.67
N ASN A 177 -13.05 25.22 1.81
CA ASN A 177 -14.00 24.22 2.26
C ASN A 177 -13.27 22.97 2.77
N ILE A 178 -12.23 22.51 2.05
CA ILE A 178 -11.41 21.37 2.47
C ILE A 178 -10.67 21.71 3.78
N GLN A 179 -10.15 22.92 3.92
CA GLN A 179 -9.52 23.36 5.16
C GLN A 179 -10.46 23.32 6.36
N LYS A 180 -11.73 23.73 6.19
CA LYS A 180 -12.74 23.60 7.24
C LYS A 180 -13.04 22.15 7.60
N GLU A 181 -13.04 21.24 6.63
CA GLU A 181 -13.19 19.81 6.88
C GLU A 181 -11.99 19.24 7.66
N ILE A 182 -10.77 19.66 7.33
CA ILE A 182 -9.55 19.31 8.08
C ILE A 182 -9.63 19.82 9.52
N ASP A 183 -9.91 21.12 9.71
CA ASP A 183 -10.00 21.72 11.05
C ASP A 183 -11.08 21.04 11.90
N LYS A 184 -12.23 20.69 11.29
CA LYS A 184 -13.30 19.96 11.96
C LYS A 184 -12.86 18.56 12.38
N TYR A 185 -12.20 17.82 11.49
CA TYR A 185 -11.70 16.48 11.80
C TYR A 185 -10.68 16.51 12.94
N ASP A 186 -9.73 17.44 12.87
CA ASP A 186 -8.71 17.62 13.90
C ASP A 186 -9.31 17.94 15.27
N GLN A 187 -10.38 18.76 15.32
CA GLN A 187 -11.08 19.06 16.57
C GLN A 187 -11.76 17.83 17.19
N THR A 188 -12.21 16.87 16.37
CA THR A 188 -12.91 15.67 16.84
C THR A 188 -11.96 14.56 17.30
N THR A 189 -10.79 14.41 16.67
CA THR A 189 -9.85 13.30 16.94
C THR A 189 -8.84 13.59 18.05
N CYS A 190 -8.63 14.85 18.44
CA CYS A 190 -7.73 15.24 19.54
C CYS A 190 -8.01 14.57 20.91
N ASN A 191 -9.11 13.81 21.07
CA ASN A 191 -9.54 13.21 22.34
C ASN A 191 -9.35 11.69 22.43
N GLU A 192 -8.82 11.03 21.39
CA GLU A 192 -8.67 9.57 21.39
C GLU A 192 -7.24 9.15 21.74
N GLU A 193 -7.05 8.56 22.91
CA GLU A 193 -5.78 7.92 23.28
C GLU A 193 -5.57 6.65 22.44
N ILE A 194 -4.59 6.68 21.54
CA ILE A 194 -4.14 5.49 20.82
C ILE A 194 -3.36 4.61 21.81
N LYS A 195 -3.96 3.49 22.22
CA LYS A 195 -3.27 2.45 23.00
C LYS A 195 -2.30 1.69 22.10
N ASP A 196 -1.02 2.07 22.13
CA ASP A 196 0.01 1.28 21.46
C ASP A 196 0.38 0.04 22.30
N ASN A 197 -0.19 -1.10 21.91
CA ASN A 197 0.19 -2.42 22.41
C ASN A 197 0.62 -3.34 21.25
N THR A 198 1.05 -2.77 20.11
CA THR A 198 1.27 -3.56 18.90
C THR A 198 2.64 -4.24 18.87
N GLN A 199 2.67 -5.54 19.14
CA GLN A 199 3.80 -6.42 18.86
C GLN A 199 3.75 -6.82 17.37
N TYR A 200 4.32 -6.02 16.48
CA TYR A 200 4.35 -6.32 15.05
C TYR A 200 5.54 -7.24 14.68
N ASN A 201 5.38 -8.05 13.63
CA ASN A 201 6.47 -8.90 13.10
C ASN A 201 7.50 -8.04 12.36
N PRO A 202 8.73 -7.84 12.88
CA PRO A 202 9.71 -6.94 12.26
C PRO A 202 10.10 -7.39 10.85
N GLU A 203 10.05 -8.69 10.55
CA GLU A 203 10.46 -9.24 9.26
C GLU A 203 9.60 -8.78 8.07
N LEU A 204 8.38 -8.31 8.32
CA LEU A 204 7.50 -7.77 7.27
C LEU A 204 7.87 -6.34 6.86
N TYR A 205 8.58 -5.62 7.74
CA TYR A 205 8.86 -4.18 7.59
C TYR A 205 10.33 -3.89 7.25
N THR A 206 11.13 -4.92 6.99
CA THR A 206 12.53 -4.79 6.56
C THR A 206 12.64 -4.95 5.05
N SER A 207 13.36 -4.03 4.40
CA SER A 207 13.68 -4.13 2.98
C SER A 207 14.51 -5.38 2.72
N LYS A 208 14.03 -6.25 1.83
CA LYS A 208 14.74 -7.48 1.48
C LYS A 208 14.39 -7.95 0.08
N PHE A 209 15.24 -8.82 -0.43
CA PHE A 209 14.94 -9.57 -1.64
C PHE A 209 13.81 -10.58 -1.38
N ILE A 210 12.77 -10.54 -2.20
CA ILE A 210 11.65 -11.49 -2.17
C ILE A 210 11.84 -12.45 -3.32
N ARG A 211 12.13 -13.72 -2.98
CA ARG A 211 12.38 -14.74 -3.99
C ARG A 211 11.09 -15.03 -4.78
N THR A 212 11.18 -14.94 -6.10
CA THR A 212 10.05 -15.08 -7.03
C THR A 212 9.55 -16.53 -7.17
N ASP A 213 10.40 -17.52 -6.85
CA ASP A 213 10.04 -18.94 -6.81
C ASP A 213 8.99 -19.26 -5.73
N VAL A 214 8.93 -18.46 -4.66
CA VAL A 214 7.89 -18.54 -3.63
C VAL A 214 6.51 -18.11 -4.18
N ILE A 215 6.52 -17.18 -5.13
CA ILE A 215 5.32 -16.60 -5.74
C ILE A 215 4.82 -17.50 -6.88
N THR A 216 5.72 -18.01 -7.73
CA THR A 216 5.38 -18.79 -8.93
C THR A 216 5.15 -20.28 -8.66
N ASN A 217 5.91 -20.93 -7.77
CA ASN A 217 5.74 -22.38 -7.53
C ASN A 217 4.50 -22.74 -6.71
N LYS A 218 3.93 -21.79 -5.95
CA LYS A 218 2.67 -22.01 -5.20
C LYS A 218 1.44 -21.37 -5.84
N SER A 219 1.59 -20.42 -6.77
CA SER A 219 0.45 -19.83 -7.48
C SER A 219 -0.15 -20.81 -8.50
N PHE A 220 0.67 -21.52 -9.29
CA PHE A 220 0.15 -22.52 -10.24
C PHE A 220 -0.40 -23.76 -9.54
N ALA A 221 0.26 -24.28 -8.51
CA ALA A 221 -0.19 -25.46 -7.78
C ALA A 221 -1.53 -25.21 -7.07
N ASN A 222 -1.71 -24.06 -6.42
CA ASN A 222 -2.96 -23.76 -5.70
C ASN A 222 -4.10 -23.29 -6.59
N VAL A 223 -3.85 -22.62 -7.72
CA VAL A 223 -4.91 -22.31 -8.68
C VAL A 223 -5.44 -23.60 -9.29
N ILE A 224 -4.55 -24.52 -9.72
CA ILE A 224 -4.97 -25.83 -10.23
C ILE A 224 -5.68 -26.63 -9.12
N TYR A 225 -5.15 -26.65 -7.90
CA TYR A 225 -5.74 -27.43 -6.80
C TYR A 225 -7.10 -26.88 -6.32
N HIS A 226 -7.25 -25.56 -6.17
CA HIS A 226 -8.55 -24.97 -5.81
C HIS A 226 -9.56 -25.08 -6.95
N TYR A 227 -9.14 -24.91 -8.20
CA TYR A 227 -9.99 -25.16 -9.37
C TYR A 227 -10.42 -26.64 -9.41
N TYR A 228 -9.51 -27.57 -9.19
CA TYR A 228 -9.82 -29.00 -9.14
C TYR A 228 -10.75 -29.38 -7.98
N ILE A 229 -10.56 -28.80 -6.78
CA ILE A 229 -11.49 -29.00 -5.64
C ILE A 229 -12.86 -28.39 -5.92
N TYR A 230 -12.92 -27.21 -6.53
CA TYR A 230 -14.18 -26.54 -6.87
C TYR A 230 -14.98 -27.36 -7.89
N TYR A 231 -14.34 -27.83 -8.96
CA TYR A 231 -14.98 -28.65 -10.00
C TYR A 231 -15.31 -30.07 -9.53
N SER A 232 -14.44 -30.72 -8.74
CA SER A 232 -14.75 -32.04 -8.18
C SER A 232 -15.93 -31.99 -7.21
N ARG A 233 -16.06 -30.94 -6.39
CA ARG A 233 -17.24 -30.73 -5.54
C ARG A 233 -18.50 -30.44 -6.34
N PHE A 234 -18.42 -29.64 -7.41
CA PHE A 234 -19.56 -29.40 -8.30
C PHE A 234 -20.01 -30.67 -9.05
N SER A 235 -19.07 -31.49 -9.55
CA SER A 235 -19.39 -32.75 -10.20
C SER A 235 -20.01 -33.77 -9.23
N ILE A 236 -19.55 -33.84 -7.97
CA ILE A 236 -20.13 -34.72 -6.96
C ILE A 236 -21.56 -34.28 -6.59
N ILE A 237 -21.80 -32.97 -6.43
CA ILE A 237 -23.14 -32.45 -6.13
C ILE A 237 -24.10 -32.70 -7.30
N LEU A 238 -23.65 -32.51 -8.55
CA LEU A 238 -24.47 -32.78 -9.74
C LEU A 238 -24.80 -34.28 -9.89
N PHE A 239 -23.83 -35.17 -9.61
CA PHE A 239 -24.06 -36.62 -9.63
C PHE A 239 -25.02 -37.06 -8.53
N SER A 240 -24.90 -36.49 -7.33
CA SER A 240 -25.78 -36.79 -6.19
C SER A 240 -27.22 -36.33 -6.46
N PHE A 241 -27.38 -35.18 -7.12
CA PHE A 241 -28.69 -34.63 -7.48
C PHE A 241 -29.35 -35.42 -8.61
N LEU A 242 -28.58 -35.85 -9.62
CA LEU A 242 -29.08 -36.73 -10.69
C LEU A 242 -29.43 -38.13 -10.19
N PHE A 243 -28.67 -38.68 -9.24
CA PHE A 243 -28.97 -39.98 -8.62
C PHE A 243 -30.23 -39.89 -7.74
N TYR A 244 -30.46 -38.78 -7.05
CA TYR A 244 -31.68 -38.55 -6.27
C TYR A 244 -32.93 -38.48 -7.15
N ILE A 245 -32.85 -37.84 -8.33
CA ILE A 245 -33.96 -37.74 -9.30
C ILE A 245 -34.22 -39.06 -10.03
N MET A 246 -33.23 -39.95 -10.15
CA MET A 246 -33.39 -41.23 -10.85
C MET A 246 -33.98 -42.35 -9.98
N PHE A 247 -33.97 -42.21 -8.64
CA PHE A 247 -34.36 -43.28 -7.72
C PHE A 247 -35.47 -42.90 -6.72
N TYR A 248 -36.08 -41.72 -6.85
CA TYR A 248 -37.29 -41.28 -6.14
C TYR A 248 -38.20 -40.49 -7.09
#